data_AF-E0IG47-F1
#
_entry.id   AF-E0IG47-F1
#
_cell.length_a   1.000
_cell.length_b   1.000
_cell.length_c   1.000
_cell.angle_alpha   90.00
_cell.angle_beta   90.00
_cell.angle_gamma   90.00
#
_symmetry.space_group_name_H-M   'P 1'
#
loop_
_entity.id
_entity.type
_entity.pdbx_description
1 polymer ?
#
loop_
_entity_poly.entity_id
_entity_poly.type
_entity_poly.pdbx_seq_one_letter_code
_entity_poly.pdbx_strand_id
1 'polypeptide(L)'
;MNPLRYISNQLGAAVGYDSVSKSVYIDNNALTTFKSENVSIAEDATFQLKMLANKTAFKYGEPITVWTEMNYLGKESSDIYYGGSMVTYSLTDADGFSDSELGSLVLQKSKFNVNDAYMRILPQSLIGSYLMHKNNVEDPEKYLNEAVRPAALPIGTYTLKVSAEYGLEEYSSASKQTLSASMTIVIE
;
A
#
# COMPACT_ATOMS: atom_id res chain seq x y z
N MET A 1 -4.07 -24.55 8.96
CA MET A 1 -3.49 -23.19 9.00
C MET A 1 -2.33 -23.17 10.00
N ASN A 2 -1.12 -22.79 9.57
CA ASN A 2 0.05 -22.66 10.47
C ASN A 2 -0.20 -21.49 11.45
N PRO A 3 -0.10 -21.69 12.79
CA PRO A 3 -0.33 -20.62 13.78
C PRO A 3 0.52 -19.37 13.56
N LEU A 4 1.75 -19.54 13.08
CA LEU A 4 2.64 -18.42 12.79
C LEU A 4 2.10 -17.56 11.65
N ARG A 5 1.56 -18.18 10.60
CA ARG A 5 0.95 -17.45 9.46
C ARG A 5 -0.28 -16.67 9.89
N TYR A 6 -1.12 -17.25 10.75
CA TYR A 6 -2.28 -16.55 11.28
C TYR A 6 -1.88 -15.28 12.03
N ILE A 7 -0.91 -15.38 12.94
CA ILE A 7 -0.41 -14.24 13.72
C ILE A 7 0.26 -13.20 12.81
N SER A 8 1.12 -13.63 11.89
CA SER A 8 1.83 -12.72 10.97
C SER A 8 0.87 -11.94 10.06
N ASN A 9 -0.17 -12.59 9.53
CA ASN A 9 -1.17 -11.91 8.71
C ASN A 9 -1.92 -10.82 9.50
N GLN A 10 -2.23 -11.06 10.78
CA GLN A 10 -2.84 -10.05 11.66
C GLN A 10 -1.90 -8.86 11.92
N LEU A 11 -0.59 -9.07 11.81
CA LEU A 11 0.44 -8.04 11.93
C LEU A 11 0.83 -7.40 10.59
N GLY A 12 0.10 -7.71 9.50
CA GLY A 12 0.37 -7.19 8.16
C GLY A 12 1.58 -7.79 7.46
N ALA A 13 2.10 -8.92 7.95
CA ALA A 13 3.24 -9.63 7.37
C ALA A 13 2.79 -10.87 6.56
N ALA A 14 3.60 -11.29 5.59
CA ALA A 14 3.40 -12.51 4.82
C ALA A 14 4.44 -13.58 5.19
N VAL A 15 4.03 -14.86 5.24
CA VAL A 15 4.90 -15.96 5.68
C VAL A 15 5.00 -17.04 4.62
N GLY A 16 6.21 -17.26 4.12
CA GLY A 16 6.56 -18.37 3.22
C GLY A 16 7.48 -19.38 3.89
N TYR A 17 7.52 -20.60 3.34
CA TYR A 17 8.37 -21.69 3.82
C TYR A 17 9.05 -22.37 2.65
N ASP A 18 10.37 -22.52 2.74
CA ASP A 18 11.15 -23.32 1.80
C ASP A 18 11.39 -24.71 2.40
N SER A 19 10.78 -25.73 1.79
CA SER A 19 10.91 -27.13 2.22
C SER A 19 12.31 -27.72 1.98
N VAL A 20 13.07 -27.18 1.03
CA VAL A 20 14.41 -27.68 0.66
C VAL A 20 15.43 -27.17 1.67
N SER A 21 15.49 -25.85 1.89
CA SER A 21 16.40 -25.26 2.87
C SER A 21 15.89 -25.34 4.32
N LYS A 22 14.61 -25.70 4.51
CA LYS A 22 13.88 -25.68 5.79
C LYS A 22 13.82 -24.28 6.42
N SER A 23 13.84 -23.23 5.59
CA SER A 23 13.84 -21.84 6.02
C SER A 23 12.42 -21.26 6.05
N VAL A 24 12.16 -20.38 7.02
CA VAL A 24 10.92 -19.58 7.10
C VAL A 24 11.26 -18.14 6.72
N TYR A 25 10.48 -17.56 5.81
CA TYR A 25 10.61 -16.17 5.40
C TYR A 25 9.40 -15.39 5.90
N ILE A 26 9.65 -14.21 6.49
CA ILE A 26 8.62 -13.29 6.95
C ILE A 26 8.85 -11.95 6.25
N ASP A 27 7.97 -11.61 5.31
CA ASP A 27 8.01 -10.36 4.58
C ASP A 27 7.09 -9.35 5.26
N ASN A 28 7.63 -8.19 5.64
CA ASN A 28 6.87 -7.12 6.30
C ASN A 28 7.47 -5.75 5.97
N ASN A 29 6.65 -4.85 5.46
CA ASN A 29 7.02 -3.45 5.15
C ASN A 29 7.08 -2.53 6.39
N ALA A 30 7.31 -3.07 7.59
CA ALA A 30 7.25 -2.31 8.84
C ALA A 30 8.14 -1.05 8.82
N LEU A 31 7.55 0.08 9.22
CA LEU A 31 8.31 1.31 9.46
C LEU A 31 9.11 1.18 10.76
N THR A 32 10.43 1.25 10.63
CA THR A 32 11.33 1.61 11.72
C THR A 32 11.75 3.08 11.54
N THR A 33 12.86 3.52 12.13
CA THR A 33 13.36 4.88 11.96
C THR A 33 13.97 5.05 10.58
N PHE A 34 13.28 5.78 9.69
CA PHE A 34 13.75 6.05 8.33
C PHE A 34 13.59 7.53 7.98
N LYS A 35 14.48 8.01 7.11
CA LYS A 35 14.37 9.31 6.44
C LYS A 35 13.87 9.06 5.02
N SER A 36 12.99 9.93 4.53
CA SER A 36 12.62 9.90 3.11
C SER A 36 13.78 10.38 2.24
N GLU A 37 14.14 9.58 1.24
CA GLU A 37 15.09 9.94 0.18
C GLU A 37 14.38 10.24 -1.14
N ASN A 38 13.17 9.72 -1.33
CA ASN A 38 12.32 10.05 -2.47
C ASN A 38 10.93 10.48 -2.00
N VAL A 39 10.40 11.54 -2.59
CA VAL A 39 9.09 12.11 -2.26
C VAL A 39 8.36 12.48 -3.55
N SER A 40 7.10 12.07 -3.65
CA SER A 40 6.15 12.52 -4.67
C SER A 40 4.97 13.19 -3.97
N ILE A 41 4.55 14.36 -4.46
CA ILE A 41 3.54 15.20 -3.79
C ILE A 41 2.42 15.54 -4.77
N ALA A 42 1.19 15.42 -4.30
CA ALA A 42 0.01 16.00 -4.91
C ALA A 42 -0.75 16.82 -3.86
N GLU A 43 -1.32 17.95 -4.25
CA GLU A 43 -1.96 18.86 -3.31
C GLU A 43 -3.17 19.55 -3.96
N ASP A 44 -4.18 19.81 -3.14
CA ASP A 44 -5.29 20.71 -3.44
C ASP A 44 -5.55 21.65 -2.26
N ALA A 45 -6.71 22.32 -2.24
CA ALA A 45 -7.05 23.27 -1.17
C ALA A 45 -7.32 22.62 0.19
N THR A 46 -7.60 21.32 0.25
CA THR A 46 -8.01 20.60 1.46
C THR A 46 -6.87 19.74 2.00
N PHE A 47 -6.11 19.07 1.12
CA PHE A 47 -5.11 18.09 1.51
C PHE A 47 -3.84 18.17 0.68
N GLN A 48 -2.73 17.80 1.31
CA GLN A 48 -1.48 17.43 0.66
C GLN A 48 -1.23 15.94 0.84
N LEU A 49 -1.24 15.19 -0.27
CA LEU A 49 -0.87 13.79 -0.32
C LEU A 49 0.60 13.64 -0.72
N LYS A 50 1.40 13.11 0.21
CA LYS A 50 2.79 12.73 -0.02
C LYS A 50 2.90 11.22 -0.12
N MET A 51 3.69 10.76 -1.08
CA MET A 51 4.21 9.40 -1.14
C MET A 51 5.72 9.47 -0.90
N LEU A 52 6.20 8.74 0.10
CA LEU A 52 7.56 8.81 0.59
C LEU A 52 8.19 7.42 0.54
N ALA A 53 9.48 7.38 0.23
CA ALA A 53 10.28 6.17 0.29
C ALA A 53 11.64 6.46 0.91
N ASN A 54 12.17 5.50 1.66
CA ASN A 54 13.50 5.63 2.24
C ASN A 54 14.63 5.49 1.19
N LYS A 55 14.34 4.91 0.03
CA LYS A 55 15.21 4.79 -1.14
C LYS A 55 14.39 4.36 -2.37
N THR A 56 15.02 4.29 -3.53
CA THR A 56 14.37 3.90 -4.79
C THR A 56 14.77 2.51 -5.30
N ALA A 57 15.88 1.96 -4.83
CA ALA A 57 16.36 0.63 -5.21
C ALA A 57 16.38 -0.29 -3.98
N PHE A 58 15.76 -1.47 -4.13
CA PHE A 58 15.62 -2.47 -3.09
C PHE A 58 16.17 -3.82 -3.57
N LYS A 59 16.92 -4.53 -2.75
CA LYS A 59 17.35 -5.91 -2.97
C LYS A 59 16.14 -6.85 -2.96
N TYR A 60 16.20 -7.92 -3.73
CA TYR A 60 15.17 -8.94 -3.75
C TYR A 60 14.80 -9.44 -2.35
N GLY A 61 13.52 -9.24 -1.99
CA GLY A 61 12.92 -9.65 -0.73
C GLY A 61 13.46 -8.93 0.51
N GLU A 62 14.05 -7.74 0.35
CA GLU A 62 14.11 -6.80 1.46
C GLU A 62 12.77 -6.05 1.62
N PRO A 63 12.47 -5.52 2.84
CA PRO A 63 11.28 -4.70 3.06
C PRO A 63 11.23 -3.46 2.15
N ILE A 64 10.06 -3.22 1.54
CA ILE A 64 9.82 -2.06 0.70
C ILE A 64 9.23 -0.95 1.57
N THR A 65 10.11 -0.11 2.11
CA THR A 65 9.75 0.99 3.00
C THR A 65 9.21 2.18 2.22
N VAL A 66 7.96 2.06 1.81
CA VAL A 66 7.17 3.13 1.17
C VAL A 66 5.96 3.44 2.04
N TRP A 67 5.73 4.72 2.31
CA TRP A 67 4.59 5.19 3.09
C TRP A 67 3.99 6.44 2.48
N THR A 68 2.81 6.80 2.96
CA THR A 68 2.07 7.96 2.53
C THR A 68 1.65 8.78 3.72
N GLU A 69 1.65 10.09 3.53
CA GLU A 69 1.14 11.07 4.49
C GLU A 69 0.12 11.95 3.77
N MET A 70 -1.10 11.98 4.28
CA MET A 70 -2.15 12.88 3.81
C MET A 70 -2.39 13.94 4.88
N ASN A 71 -1.83 15.13 4.65
CA ASN A 71 -1.84 16.24 5.60
C ASN A 71 -3.03 17.15 5.31
N TYR A 72 -3.83 17.43 6.34
CA TYR A 72 -4.97 18.35 6.22
C TYR A 72 -4.50 19.81 6.21
N LEU A 73 -4.89 20.55 5.17
CA LEU A 73 -4.53 21.94 4.92
C LEU A 73 -5.64 22.93 5.28
N GLY A 74 -6.82 22.43 5.69
CA GLY A 74 -7.93 23.29 6.07
C GLY A 74 -7.61 24.16 7.29
N LYS A 75 -8.16 25.37 7.29
CA LYS A 75 -7.97 26.35 8.37
C LYS A 75 -8.84 26.07 9.61
N GLU A 76 -9.86 25.25 9.45
CA GLU A 76 -10.81 24.85 10.49
C GLU A 76 -11.04 23.35 10.39
N SER A 77 -11.55 22.72 11.46
CA SER A 77 -11.85 21.30 11.40
C SER A 77 -12.99 21.01 10.42
N SER A 78 -12.88 19.95 9.62
CA SER A 78 -13.94 19.50 8.71
C SER A 78 -14.22 18.03 8.87
N ASP A 79 -15.47 17.66 8.66
CA ASP A 79 -15.83 16.29 8.39
C ASP A 79 -15.42 15.93 6.95
N ILE A 80 -14.77 14.77 6.78
CA ILE A 80 -14.29 14.26 5.51
C ILE A 80 -14.91 12.89 5.27
N TYR A 81 -15.47 12.71 4.09
CA TYR A 81 -16.17 11.50 3.68
C TYR A 81 -15.34 10.75 2.64
N TYR A 82 -15.19 9.44 2.76
CA TYR A 82 -14.39 8.62 1.83
C TYR A 82 -14.88 7.16 1.79
N GLY A 83 -14.59 6.46 0.70
CA GLY A 83 -15.00 5.07 0.52
C GLY A 83 -13.98 4.08 1.07
N GLY A 84 -14.34 3.32 2.10
CA GLY A 84 -13.55 2.20 2.61
C GLY A 84 -12.20 2.57 3.21
N SER A 85 -11.21 2.84 2.36
CA SER A 85 -9.90 3.37 2.74
C SER A 85 -9.73 4.74 2.12
N MET A 86 -9.37 5.74 2.92
CA MET A 86 -9.12 7.11 2.46
C MET A 86 -8.00 7.18 1.42
N VAL A 87 -7.04 6.26 1.53
CA VAL A 87 -5.86 6.18 0.68
C VAL A 87 -5.70 4.74 0.17
N THR A 88 -5.58 4.56 -1.14
CA THR A 88 -5.38 3.26 -1.79
C THR A 88 -4.09 3.26 -2.60
N TYR A 89 -3.37 2.14 -2.54
CA TYR A 89 -2.19 1.90 -3.35
C TYR A 89 -2.54 1.09 -4.60
N SER A 90 -1.79 1.34 -5.66
CA SER A 90 -1.68 0.46 -6.82
C SER A 90 -0.22 0.25 -7.19
N LEU A 91 0.02 -0.89 -7.83
CA LEU A 91 1.31 -1.34 -8.29
C LEU A 91 1.19 -1.63 -9.80
N THR A 92 2.16 -1.17 -10.58
CA THR A 92 2.28 -1.46 -12.02
C THR A 92 3.71 -1.88 -12.30
N ASP A 93 3.91 -2.95 -13.07
CA ASP A 93 5.24 -3.35 -13.51
C ASP A 93 5.63 -2.76 -14.87
N ALA A 94 6.86 -3.05 -15.30
CA ALA A 94 7.39 -2.59 -16.58
C ALA A 94 6.63 -3.13 -17.80
N ASP A 95 5.93 -4.26 -17.69
CA ASP A 95 5.12 -4.85 -18.76
C ASP A 95 3.71 -4.23 -18.83
N GLY A 96 3.40 -3.33 -17.89
CA GLY A 96 2.10 -2.64 -17.79
C GLY A 96 1.04 -3.44 -17.04
N PHE A 97 1.36 -4.61 -16.50
CA PHE A 97 0.42 -5.33 -15.63
C PHE A 97 0.30 -4.58 -14.31
N SER A 98 -0.94 -4.37 -13.86
CA SER A 98 -1.23 -3.57 -12.68
C SER A 98 -2.23 -4.26 -11.78
N ASP A 99 -2.03 -4.09 -10.48
CA ASP A 99 -2.99 -4.46 -9.46
C ASP A 99 -3.19 -3.29 -8.49
N SER A 100 -4.36 -3.25 -7.86
CA SER A 100 -4.72 -2.18 -6.95
C SER A 100 -5.48 -2.74 -5.76
N GLU A 101 -5.38 -2.07 -4.63
CA GLU A 101 -6.17 -2.44 -3.47
C GLU A 101 -7.67 -2.30 -3.76
N LEU A 102 -8.43 -3.32 -3.37
CA LEU A 102 -9.88 -3.25 -3.38
C LEU A 102 -10.34 -2.31 -2.26
N GLY A 103 -10.87 -1.15 -2.64
CA GLY A 103 -11.56 -0.27 -1.71
C GLY A 103 -12.82 -0.94 -1.16
N SER A 104 -13.08 -0.81 0.13
CA SER A 104 -14.37 -1.19 0.70
C SER A 104 -15.47 -0.24 0.18
N LEU A 105 -16.64 -0.78 -0.13
CA LEU A 105 -17.80 -0.02 -0.62
C LEU A 105 -18.55 0.73 0.50
N VAL A 106 -18.04 0.68 1.74
CA VAL A 106 -18.66 1.35 2.88
C VAL A 106 -18.21 2.80 2.94
N LEU A 107 -19.17 3.73 2.93
CA LEU A 107 -18.88 5.14 3.17
C LEU A 107 -18.41 5.32 4.62
N GLN A 108 -17.26 5.95 4.78
CA GLN A 108 -16.71 6.35 6.07
C GLN A 108 -16.72 7.86 6.21
N LYS A 109 -16.75 8.30 7.46
CA LYS A 109 -16.70 9.71 7.85
C LYS A 109 -15.68 9.85 8.99
N SER A 110 -14.74 10.76 8.82
CA SER A 110 -13.76 11.11 9.85
C SER A 110 -13.64 12.62 9.96
N LYS A 111 -13.52 13.12 11.19
CA LYS A 111 -13.26 14.54 11.44
C LYS A 111 -11.75 14.78 11.41
N PHE A 112 -11.32 15.71 10.57
CA PHE A 112 -9.94 16.20 10.50
C PHE A 112 -9.85 17.57 11.16
N ASN A 113 -8.90 17.72 12.07
CA ASN A 113 -8.53 18.99 12.68
C ASN A 113 -7.35 19.60 11.93
N VAL A 114 -7.13 20.90 12.17
CA VAL A 114 -5.99 21.63 11.60
C VAL A 114 -4.69 20.93 11.95
N ASN A 115 -3.86 20.67 10.94
CA ASN A 115 -2.60 19.94 11.02
C ASN A 115 -2.70 18.42 11.28
N ASP A 116 -3.89 17.82 11.23
CA ASP A 116 -4.00 16.37 11.28
C ASP A 116 -3.33 15.74 10.05
N ALA A 117 -2.69 14.59 10.27
CA ALA A 117 -2.07 13.79 9.22
C ALA A 117 -2.59 12.35 9.29
N TYR A 118 -3.04 11.83 8.15
CA TYR A 118 -3.34 10.42 7.99
C TYR A 118 -2.14 9.72 7.36
N MET A 119 -1.62 8.69 8.02
CA MET A 119 -0.47 7.94 7.52
C MET A 119 -0.83 6.51 7.18
N ARG A 120 -0.20 5.99 6.12
CA ARG A 120 -0.35 4.60 5.72
C ARG A 120 0.94 4.07 5.12
N ILE A 121 1.23 2.80 5.35
CA ILE A 121 2.38 2.09 4.79
C ILE A 121 1.90 1.29 3.58
N LEU A 122 2.76 1.09 2.57
CA LEU A 122 2.52 0.17 1.47
C LEU A 122 2.15 -1.22 2.04
N PRO A 123 0.92 -1.69 1.84
CA PRO A 123 0.47 -2.92 2.46
C PRO A 123 1.10 -4.14 1.77
N GLN A 124 1.61 -5.08 2.56
CA GLN A 124 2.19 -6.33 2.06
C GLN A 124 1.18 -7.15 1.25
N SER A 125 -0.11 -7.05 1.60
CA SER A 125 -1.20 -7.74 0.92
C SER A 125 -1.36 -7.32 -0.53
N LEU A 126 -1.04 -6.07 -0.90
CA LEU A 126 -1.08 -5.62 -2.30
C LEU A 126 -0.01 -6.35 -3.13
N ILE A 127 1.18 -6.57 -2.57
CA ILE A 127 2.24 -7.30 -3.27
C ILE A 127 1.82 -8.76 -3.46
N GLY A 128 1.25 -9.37 -2.43
CA GLY A 128 0.72 -10.74 -2.52
C GLY A 128 -0.39 -10.89 -3.56
N SER A 129 -1.37 -9.98 -3.58
CA SER A 129 -2.47 -10.01 -4.57
C SER A 129 -1.94 -9.82 -5.99
N TYR A 130 -1.02 -8.88 -6.17
CA TYR A 130 -0.39 -8.62 -7.46
C TYR A 130 0.29 -9.88 -8.01
N LEU A 131 1.07 -10.58 -7.19
CA LEU A 131 1.76 -11.80 -7.62
C LEU A 131 0.78 -12.93 -7.94
N MET A 132 -0.28 -13.07 -7.15
CA MET A 132 -1.30 -14.07 -7.43
C MET A 132 -2.03 -13.78 -8.75
N HIS A 133 -2.48 -12.55 -8.95
CA HIS A 133 -3.18 -12.13 -10.16
C HIS A 133 -2.27 -12.23 -11.40
N LYS A 134 -1.02 -11.77 -11.30
CA LYS A 134 -0.04 -11.84 -12.42
C LYS A 134 0.23 -13.28 -12.86
N ASN A 135 0.25 -14.22 -11.92
CA ASN A 135 0.51 -15.63 -12.19
C ASN A 135 -0.77 -16.47 -12.41
N ASN A 136 -1.94 -15.84 -12.52
CA ASN A 136 -3.25 -16.52 -12.65
C ASN A 136 -3.47 -17.62 -11.59
N VAL A 137 -3.11 -17.30 -10.34
CA VAL A 137 -3.31 -18.20 -9.21
C VAL A 137 -4.79 -18.22 -8.83
N GLU A 138 -5.44 -19.36 -9.05
CA GLU A 138 -6.86 -19.57 -8.69
C GLU A 138 -7.05 -19.99 -7.22
N ASP A 139 -6.03 -20.60 -6.60
CA ASP A 139 -6.06 -21.08 -5.22
C ASP A 139 -5.08 -20.29 -4.33
N PRO A 140 -5.60 -19.29 -3.59
CA PRO A 140 -4.81 -18.49 -2.66
C PRO A 140 -4.10 -19.30 -1.57
N GLU A 141 -4.77 -20.32 -1.03
CA GLU A 141 -4.21 -21.11 0.07
C GLU A 141 -3.03 -21.95 -0.42
N LYS A 142 -3.18 -22.58 -1.59
CA LYS A 142 -2.11 -23.32 -2.24
C LYS A 142 -0.91 -22.42 -2.53
N TYR A 143 -1.14 -21.24 -3.10
CA TYR A 143 -0.06 -20.30 -3.38
C TYR A 143 0.70 -19.89 -2.13
N LEU A 144 0.00 -19.52 -1.06
CA LEU A 144 0.65 -19.18 0.20
C LEU A 144 1.43 -20.36 0.80
N ASN A 145 1.04 -21.61 0.52
CA ASN A 145 1.73 -22.81 1.00
C ASN A 145 2.97 -23.17 0.16
N GLU A 146 2.95 -22.90 -1.15
CA GLU A 146 4.01 -23.31 -2.08
C GLU A 146 5.02 -22.20 -2.37
N ALA A 147 4.59 -20.93 -2.30
CA ALA A 147 5.47 -19.80 -2.54
C ALA A 147 6.46 -19.61 -1.38
N VAL A 148 7.76 -19.64 -1.70
CA VAL A 148 8.83 -19.42 -0.72
C VAL A 148 8.77 -18.01 -0.14
N ARG A 149 8.44 -17.00 -0.95
CA ARG A 149 8.24 -15.60 -0.54
C ARG A 149 6.99 -15.02 -1.21
N PRO A 150 5.79 -15.27 -0.65
CA PRO A 150 4.51 -14.97 -1.31
C PRO A 150 4.24 -13.47 -1.48
N ALA A 151 5.06 -12.60 -0.90
CA ALA A 151 4.91 -11.16 -1.03
C ALA A 151 6.25 -10.44 -1.29
N ALA A 152 7.24 -11.12 -1.87
CA ALA A 152 8.46 -10.47 -2.34
C ALA A 152 8.34 -10.15 -3.83
N LEU A 153 8.42 -8.87 -4.20
CA LEU A 153 8.43 -8.49 -5.62
C LEU A 153 9.65 -9.11 -6.32
N PRO A 154 9.48 -9.74 -7.49
CA PRO A 154 10.58 -10.15 -8.35
C PRO A 154 11.45 -8.97 -8.77
N ILE A 155 12.69 -9.26 -9.18
CA ILE A 155 13.60 -8.28 -9.77
C ILE A 155 12.90 -7.58 -10.95
N GLY A 156 12.99 -6.25 -10.99
CA GLY A 156 12.32 -5.45 -12.01
C GLY A 156 12.03 -4.02 -11.55
N THR A 157 11.44 -3.25 -12.47
CA THR A 157 11.03 -1.86 -12.23
C THR A 157 9.52 -1.81 -12.02
N TYR A 158 9.10 -1.08 -10.99
CA TYR A 158 7.70 -0.95 -10.63
C TYR A 158 7.33 0.51 -10.39
N THR A 159 6.14 0.90 -10.85
CA THR A 159 5.50 2.15 -10.47
C THR A 159 4.51 1.88 -9.36
N LEU A 160 4.73 2.50 -8.21
CA LEU A 160 3.76 2.56 -7.14
C LEU A 160 2.98 3.87 -7.29
N LYS A 161 1.66 3.79 -7.18
CA LYS A 161 0.79 4.96 -7.15
C LYS A 161 -0.04 4.90 -5.88
N VAL A 162 -0.23 6.05 -5.27
CA VAL A 162 -1.19 6.27 -4.20
C VAL A 162 -2.29 7.18 -4.73
N SER A 163 -3.54 6.87 -4.41
CA SER A 163 -4.68 7.75 -4.66
C SER A 163 -5.49 7.97 -3.39
N ALA A 164 -5.98 9.18 -3.21
CA ALA A 164 -6.93 9.53 -2.18
C ALA A 164 -8.21 10.07 -2.81
N GLU A 165 -9.34 9.54 -2.38
CA GLU A 165 -10.66 9.87 -2.90
C GLU A 165 -11.56 10.26 -1.75
N TYR A 166 -12.03 11.51 -1.75
CA TYR A 166 -12.77 12.06 -0.61
C TYR A 166 -13.77 13.13 -1.02
N GLY A 167 -14.70 13.45 -0.12
CA GLY A 167 -15.70 14.51 -0.26
C GLY A 167 -15.79 15.37 1.00
N LEU A 168 -16.16 16.63 0.82
CA LEU A 168 -16.40 17.59 1.91
C LEU A 168 -17.86 17.59 2.39
N GLU A 169 -18.76 17.05 1.57
CA GLU A 169 -20.17 16.88 1.86
C GLU A 169 -20.52 15.38 1.81
N GLU A 170 -21.71 15.03 2.31
CA GLU A 170 -22.19 13.65 2.27
C GLU A 170 -22.20 13.15 0.81
N TYR A 171 -21.56 12.00 0.61
CA TYR A 171 -20.92 11.63 -0.65
C TYR A 171 -21.89 11.60 -1.85
N SER A 172 -21.78 12.57 -2.75
CA SER A 172 -22.31 12.49 -4.11
C SER A 172 -21.15 12.41 -5.10
N SER A 173 -21.27 11.62 -6.16
CA SER A 173 -20.23 11.45 -7.19
C SER A 173 -19.81 12.77 -7.87
N ALA A 174 -20.64 13.81 -7.80
CA ALA A 174 -20.35 15.15 -8.30
C ALA A 174 -19.45 16.00 -7.38
N SER A 175 -19.27 15.59 -6.11
CA SER A 175 -18.52 16.33 -5.08
C SER A 175 -17.18 15.68 -4.71
N LYS A 176 -16.82 14.60 -5.40
CA LYS A 176 -15.64 13.80 -5.13
C LYS A 176 -14.37 14.49 -5.61
N GLN A 177 -13.40 14.63 -4.72
CA GLN A 177 -12.05 15.09 -5.00
C GLN A 177 -11.12 13.89 -5.12
N THR A 178 -10.09 14.01 -5.96
CA THR A 178 -9.11 12.96 -6.16
C THR A 178 -7.71 13.55 -6.21
N LEU A 179 -6.85 13.06 -5.33
CA LEU A 179 -5.42 13.33 -5.31
C LEU A 179 -4.67 12.06 -5.63
N SER A 180 -3.59 12.15 -6.39
CA SER A 180 -2.73 11.00 -6.63
C SER A 180 -1.28 11.39 -6.77
N ALA A 181 -0.41 10.63 -6.11
CA ALA A 181 1.04 10.72 -6.26
C ALA A 181 1.58 9.36 -6.71
N SER A 182 2.70 9.35 -7.42
CA SER A 182 3.34 8.12 -7.86
C SER A 182 4.85 8.22 -7.80
N MET A 183 5.50 7.07 -7.67
CA MET A 183 6.95 6.94 -7.70
C MET A 183 7.35 5.62 -8.35
N THR A 184 8.56 5.59 -8.88
CA THR A 184 9.18 4.37 -9.39
C THR A 184 10.15 3.80 -8.37
N ILE A 185 10.08 2.50 -8.16
CA ILE A 185 11.06 1.71 -7.39
C ILE A 185 11.67 0.62 -8.29
N VAL A 186 12.86 0.17 -7.94
CA VAL A 186 13.58 -0.91 -8.62
C VAL A 186 13.87 -2.01 -7.60
N ILE A 187 13.64 -3.26 -8.00
CA ILE A 187 14.07 -4.44 -7.26
C ILE A 187 15.29 -5.06 -7.96
N GLU A 188 16.39 -5.25 -7.22
CA GLU A 188 17.70 -5.73 -7.69
C GLU A 188 18.12 -7.07 -7.07
#